data_AF-A0A6C0IHX2-F1
#
_entry.id   AF-A0A6C0IHX2-F1
#
_cell.length_a   1.000
_cell.length_b   1.000
_cell.length_c   1.000
_cell.angle_alpha   90.00
_cell.angle_beta   90.00
_cell.angle_gamma   90.00
#
_symmetry.space_group_name_H-M   'P 1'
#
loop_
_entity.id
_entity.type
_entity.pdbx_description
1 polymer ?
#
loop_
_entity_poly.entity_id
_entity_poly.type
_entity_poly.pdbx_seq_one_letter_code
_entity_poly.pdbx_strand_id
1 'polypeptide(L)' 'MDFLLGLSEQIVWYEVDADEHEYELGYCGFTTIPAFLAIVNGVPQKIFQSSDTMKVAEWMKSGFKQ' A
#
# COMPACT_ATOMS: atom_id res chain seq x y z
N MET A 1 -7.17 -17.50 10.58
CA MET A 1 -6.22 -16.95 9.59
C MET A 1 -6.97 -16.56 8.30
N ASP A 2 -8.30 -16.52 8.36
CA ASP A 2 -9.20 -16.56 7.20
C ASP A 2 -9.68 -15.19 6.71
N PHE A 3 -9.41 -14.12 7.48
CA PHE A 3 -9.97 -12.80 7.20
C PHE A 3 -9.24 -12.03 6.08
N LEU A 4 -7.98 -12.37 5.79
CA LEU A 4 -7.26 -11.76 4.65
C LEU A 4 -7.73 -12.34 3.30
N LEU A 5 -8.27 -13.57 3.29
CA LEU A 5 -8.77 -14.22 2.07
C LEU A 5 -10.03 -13.53 1.51
N GLY A 6 -10.86 -12.93 2.36
CA GLY A 6 -12.06 -12.20 1.91
C GLY A 6 -11.78 -10.81 1.34
N LEU A 7 -10.69 -10.17 1.77
CA LEU A 7 -10.24 -8.88 1.25
C LEU A 7 -9.43 -9.04 -0.04
N SER A 8 -8.75 -10.17 -0.23
CA SER A 8 -7.88 -10.38 -1.40
C SER A 8 -8.62 -10.35 -2.73
N GLU A 9 -9.89 -10.75 -2.77
CA GLU A 9 -10.67 -10.74 -4.02
C GLU A 9 -11.02 -9.32 -4.50
N GLN A 10 -10.99 -8.32 -3.61
CA GLN A 10 -11.34 -6.93 -3.92
C GLN A 10 -10.12 -6.02 -4.09
N ILE A 11 -8.92 -6.54 -3.80
CA ILE A 11 -7.67 -5.78 -3.86
C ILE A 11 -6.89 -6.21 -5.09
N VAL A 12 -6.63 -5.24 -5.97
CA VAL A 12 -5.68 -5.41 -7.07
C VAL A 12 -4.33 -4.87 -6.62
N TRP A 13 -3.31 -5.73 -6.66
CA TRP A 13 -1.94 -5.36 -6.33
C TRP A 13 -1.20 -4.87 -7.57
N TYR A 14 -0.46 -3.79 -7.40
CA TYR A 14 0.48 -3.28 -8.39
C TYR A 14 1.84 -3.17 -7.72
N GLU A 15 2.86 -3.65 -8.42
CA GLU A 15 4.25 -3.47 -8.04
C GLU A 15 4.84 -2.29 -8.82
N VAL A 16 5.71 -1.52 -8.17
CA VAL A 16 6.41 -0.39 -8.77
C VAL A 16 7.88 -0.56 -8.42
N ASP A 17 8.72 -0.63 -9.44
CA ASP A 17 10.17 -0.58 -9.27
C ASP A 17 10.58 0.86 -8.90
N ALA A 18 11.22 1.01 -7.75
CA ALA A 18 11.60 2.32 -7.25
C ALA A 18 12.79 2.91 -8.03
N ASP A 19 13.65 2.07 -8.59
CA ASP A 19 14.82 2.52 -9.34
C ASP A 19 14.42 3.05 -10.73
N GLU A 20 13.34 2.52 -11.31
CA GLU A 20 12.81 3.00 -12.61
C GLU A 20 11.91 4.24 -12.48
N HIS A 21 11.34 4.50 -11.29
CA HIS A 21 10.33 5.54 -11.04
C HIS A 21 10.70 6.50 -9.90
N GLU A 22 11.99 6.74 -9.65
CA GLU A 22 12.49 7.54 -8.53
C GLU A 22 11.85 8.94 -8.48
N TYR A 23 11.73 9.61 -9.64
CA TYR A 23 11.18 10.96 -9.72
C TYR A 23 9.70 11.02 -9.32
N GLU A 24 8.87 10.14 -9.87
CA GLU A 24 7.44 10.07 -9.59
C GLU A 24 7.18 9.70 -8.13
N LEU A 25 7.95 8.75 -7.59
CA LEU A 25 7.85 8.35 -6.20
C LEU A 25 8.27 9.48 -5.25
N GLY A 26 9.35 10.19 -5.56
CA GLY A 26 9.78 11.38 -4.82
C GLY A 26 8.72 12.49 -4.87
N TYR A 27 8.14 12.75 -6.04
CA TYR A 27 7.04 13.70 -6.20
C TYR A 27 5.81 13.31 -5.38
N CYS A 28 5.50 12.01 -5.31
CA CYS A 28 4.40 11.49 -4.49
C CYS A 28 4.72 11.42 -2.99
N GLY A 29 5.94 11.76 -2.56
CA GLY A 29 6.34 11.82 -1.16
C GLY A 29 6.79 10.48 -0.55
N PHE A 30 7.15 9.50 -1.38
CA PHE A 30 7.80 8.27 -0.91
C PHE A 30 9.25 8.56 -0.54
N THR A 31 9.69 8.08 0.63
CA THR A 31 11.04 8.41 1.17
C THR A 31 11.91 7.19 1.41
N THR A 32 11.30 6.02 1.64
CA THR A 32 11.98 4.75 1.92
C THR A 32 11.12 3.58 1.42
N ILE A 33 11.79 2.49 1.05
CA ILE A 33 11.15 1.21 0.68
C ILE A 33 11.39 0.15 1.78
N PRO A 34 10.49 -0.84 1.93
CA PRO A 34 9.22 -0.98 1.22
C PRO A 34 8.16 0.00 1.71
N ALA A 35 7.34 0.48 0.77
CA ALA A 35 6.25 1.39 1.00
C ALA A 35 5.00 0.95 0.24
N PHE A 36 3.84 1.31 0.78
CA PHE A 36 2.54 0.89 0.29
C PHE A 36 1.62 2.10 0.21
N LEU A 37 0.84 2.17 -0.87
CA LEU A 37 -0.20 3.16 -1.07
C LEU A 37 -1.46 2.43 -1.54
N ALA A 38 -2.53 2.58 -0.77
CA ALA A 38 -3.84 2.15 -1.21
C ALA A 38 -4.53 3.29 -1.95
N ILE A 39 -5.23 2.98 -3.04
CA ILE A 39 -6.11 3.90 -3.75
C ILE A 39 -7.52 3.31 -3.68
N VAL A 40 -8.46 4.06 -3.09
CA VAL A 40 -9.85 3.62 -2.90
C VAL A 40 -10.76 4.65 -3.51
N ASN A 41 -11.64 4.23 -4.43
CA ASN A 41 -12.53 5.12 -5.19
C ASN A 41 -11.78 6.28 -5.89
N GLY A 42 -10.56 6.02 -6.37
CA GLY A 42 -9.70 7.03 -6.99
C GLY A 42 -9.00 7.98 -6.01
N VAL A 43 -9.16 7.80 -4.71
CA VAL A 43 -8.54 8.64 -3.67
C VAL A 43 -7.34 7.92 -3.05
N PRO A 44 -6.12 8.48 -3.14
CA PRO A 44 -4.95 7.92 -2.49
C PRO A 44 -5.05 8.06 -0.97
N GLN A 45 -4.76 6.97 -0.27
CA GLN A 45 -4.68 6.94 1.19
C GLN A 45 -3.30 7.46 1.64
N LYS A 46 -3.09 7.55 2.96
CA LYS A 46 -1.76 7.91 3.49
C LYS A 46 -0.76 6.80 3.19
N ILE A 47 0.44 7.18 2.72
CA ILE A 47 1.56 6.25 2.50
C ILE A 47 1.88 5.52 3.81
N PHE A 48 2.02 4.21 3.71
CA PHE A 48 2.44 3.34 4.78
C PHE A 48 3.82 2.76 4.47
N GLN A 49 4.77 2.89 5.41
CA GLN A 49 6.15 2.45 5.23
C GLN A 49 6.53 1.47 6.34
N SER A 50 6.69 0.20 5.96
CA SER A 50 7.15 -0.83 6.89
C SER A 50 7.54 -2.09 6.15
N SER A 51 8.66 -2.70 6.55
CA SER A 51 9.05 -4.06 6.13
C SER A 51 8.49 -5.15 7.04
N ASP A 52 7.74 -4.79 8.08
CA ASP A 52 7.16 -5.74 9.04
C ASP A 52 5.83 -6.28 8.50
N THR A 53 5.83 -7.56 8.13
CA THR A 53 4.66 -8.26 7.60
C THR A 53 3.42 -8.13 8.49
N MET A 54 3.58 -8.14 9.81
CA MET A 54 2.45 -8.04 10.72
C MET A 54 1.84 -6.64 10.69
N LYS A 55 2.68 -5.60 10.61
CA LYS A 55 2.21 -4.22 10.48
C LYS A 55 1.54 -3.96 9.13
N VAL A 56 2.03 -4.56 8.05
CA VAL A 56 1.36 -4.50 6.73
C VAL A 56 -0.02 -5.16 6.81
N ALA A 57 -0.11 -6.35 7.44
CA ALA A 57 -1.38 -7.03 7.64
C ALA A 57 -2.36 -6.23 8.50
N GLU A 58 -1.89 -5.57 9.56
CA GLU A 58 -2.69 -4.67 10.39
C GLU A 58 -3.15 -3.43 9.62
N TRP A 59 -2.26 -2.81 8.83
CA TRP A 59 -2.61 -1.67 7.97
C TRP A 59 -3.72 -2.03 6.99
N MET A 60 -3.62 -3.17 6.30
CA MET A 60 -4.69 -3.65 5.40
C MET A 60 -6.00 -3.91 6.14
N LYS A 61 -5.95 -4.44 7.37
CA LYS A 61 -7.15 -4.71 8.19
C LYS A 61 -7.79 -3.46 8.77
N SER A 62 -7.01 -2.40 9.00
CA SER A 62 -7.50 -1.16 9.61
C SER A 62 -8.58 -0.48 8.78
N GLY A 63 -8.71 -0.88 7.51
CA GLY A 63 -9.70 -0.36 6.57
C GLY A 63 -9.26 0.96 5.97
N PHE A 64 -9.55 1.13 4.68
CA PHE A 64 -9.27 2.37 3.97
C PHE A 64 -10.47 3.31 4.06
N LYS A 65 -10.22 4.63 4.07
CA LYS A 65 -11.31 5.61 4.06
C LYS A 65 -12.00 5.61 2.70
N GLN A 66 -13.33 5.55 2.70
CA GLN A 66 -14.18 5.59 1.49
C GLN A 66 -14.35 7.01 0.94
#